data_AF-A0A3P7SMG1-F1
#
_entry.id   AF-A0A3P7SMG1-F1
#
_cell.length_a   1.000
_cell.length_b   1.000
_cell.length_c   1.000
_cell.angle_alpha   90.00
_cell.angle_beta   90.00
_cell.angle_gamma   90.00
#
_symmetry.space_group_name_H-M   'P 1'
#
loop_
_entity.id
_entity.type
_entity.pdbx_description
1 polymer ?
#
loop_
_entity_poly.entity_id
_entity_poly.type
_entity_poly.pdbx_seq_one_letter_code
_entity_poly.pdbx_strand_id
1 'polypeptide(L)'
;MKFSLKKKENNSIIDKNSLNRTSKNVEPQSIFLKYLFNFLYLIKIFFKFLTKLLPFKILQNFYSNSPKNCLIFLFVLWVIGLIFFIYHEFGFVFLLFSLFILIFVNLGQRKENEPSAYSVFNPNCERILGTLTAEQFENELLRRMR
;
A
#
# COMPACT_ATOMS: atom_id res chain seq x y z
N MET A 1 -53.00 -1.59 -25.37
CA MET A 1 -52.00 -2.65 -25.64
C MET A 1 -50.70 -2.13 -26.28
N LYS A 2 -50.72 -1.30 -27.35
CA LYS A 2 -49.50 -0.79 -28.03
C LYS A 2 -48.51 -0.01 -27.13
N PHE A 3 -48.99 0.76 -26.15
CA PHE A 3 -48.13 1.53 -25.23
C PHE A 3 -47.23 0.64 -24.35
N SER A 4 -47.76 -0.49 -23.86
CA SER A 4 -47.01 -1.42 -23.00
C SER A 4 -45.88 -2.13 -23.76
N LEU A 5 -46.10 -2.46 -25.04
CA LEU A 5 -45.08 -3.04 -25.91
C LEU A 5 -43.95 -2.03 -26.15
N LYS A 6 -44.28 -0.77 -26.47
CA LYS A 6 -43.28 0.29 -26.68
C LYS A 6 -42.44 0.58 -25.42
N LYS A 7 -43.03 0.53 -24.23
CA LYS A 7 -42.29 0.66 -22.95
C LYS A 7 -41.33 -0.51 -22.72
N LYS A 8 -41.78 -1.75 -22.99
CA LYS A 8 -40.94 -2.94 -22.87
C LYS A 8 -39.77 -2.91 -23.85
N GLU A 9 -40.03 -2.49 -25.09
CA GLU A 9 -39.02 -2.33 -26.13
C GLU A 9 -38.00 -1.23 -25.75
N ASN A 10 -38.46 -0.06 -25.29
CA ASN A 10 -37.59 1.01 -24.79
C ASN A 10 -36.71 0.55 -23.62
N ASN A 11 -37.27 -0.13 -22.62
CA ASN A 11 -36.49 -0.66 -21.49
C ASN A 11 -35.43 -1.66 -21.98
N SER A 12 -35.80 -2.55 -22.90
CA SER A 12 -34.85 -3.51 -23.48
C SER A 12 -33.72 -2.85 -24.26
N ILE A 13 -33.99 -1.72 -24.92
CA ILE A 13 -32.97 -0.92 -25.62
C ILE A 13 -32.06 -0.21 -24.61
N ILE A 14 -32.61 0.33 -23.53
CA ILE A 14 -31.84 0.98 -22.45
C ILE A 14 -30.91 -0.04 -21.78
N ASP A 15 -31.41 -1.24 -21.48
CA ASP A 15 -30.62 -2.32 -20.87
C ASP A 15 -29.53 -2.85 -21.81
N LYS A 16 -29.82 -3.02 -23.10
CA LYS A 16 -28.78 -3.39 -24.09
C LYS A 16 -27.71 -2.31 -24.22
N ASN A 17 -28.09 -1.03 -24.18
CA ASN A 17 -27.14 0.08 -24.25
C ASN A 17 -26.34 0.24 -22.95
N SER A 18 -26.90 -0.09 -21.78
CA SER A 18 -26.16 -0.09 -20.51
C SER A 18 -25.15 -1.24 -20.47
N LEU A 19 -25.55 -2.46 -20.88
CA LEU A 19 -24.66 -3.62 -21.03
C LEU A 19 -23.56 -3.39 -22.07
N ASN A 20 -23.87 -2.79 -23.22
CA ASN A 20 -22.84 -2.45 -24.21
C ASN A 20 -21.87 -1.38 -23.68
N ARG A 21 -22.35 -0.40 -22.91
CA ARG A 21 -21.48 0.59 -22.24
C ARG A 21 -20.61 -0.06 -21.19
N THR A 22 -21.14 -0.95 -20.35
CA THR A 22 -20.32 -1.66 -19.35
C THR A 22 -19.32 -2.59 -20.02
N SER A 23 -19.72 -3.38 -21.02
CA SER A 23 -18.81 -4.28 -21.76
C SER A 23 -17.66 -3.52 -22.41
N LYS A 24 -17.93 -2.39 -23.09
CA LYS A 24 -16.88 -1.55 -23.70
C LYS A 24 -15.99 -0.88 -22.67
N ASN A 25 -16.49 -0.55 -21.47
CA ASN A 25 -15.69 0.07 -20.40
C ASN A 25 -14.89 -0.95 -19.57
N VAL A 26 -15.36 -2.20 -19.47
CA VAL A 26 -14.68 -3.27 -18.72
C VAL A 26 -13.45 -3.79 -19.48
N GLU A 27 -13.51 -3.88 -20.81
CA GLU A 27 -12.41 -4.38 -21.64
C GLU A 27 -11.09 -3.57 -21.50
N PRO A 28 -11.06 -2.22 -21.61
CA PRO A 28 -9.82 -1.45 -21.46
C PRO A 28 -9.23 -1.53 -20.04
N GLN A 29 -10.08 -1.57 -19.00
CA GLN A 29 -9.62 -1.74 -17.63
C GLN A 29 -8.96 -3.11 -17.43
N SER A 30 -9.52 -4.17 -18.01
CA SER A 30 -8.95 -5.52 -17.92
C SER A 30 -7.58 -5.65 -18.60
N ILE A 31 -7.40 -5.00 -19.75
CA ILE A 31 -6.14 -5.00 -20.50
C ILE A 31 -5.05 -4.22 -19.74
N PHE A 32 -5.38 -3.03 -19.21
CA PHE A 32 -4.44 -2.25 -18.42
C PHE A 32 -3.98 -3.02 -17.17
N LEU A 33 -4.92 -3.63 -16.44
CA LEU A 33 -4.59 -4.45 -15.27
C LEU A 33 -3.67 -5.61 -15.64
N LYS A 34 -3.88 -6.28 -16.79
CA LYS A 34 -2.99 -7.35 -17.27
C LYS A 34 -1.56 -6.86 -17.49
N TYR A 35 -1.37 -5.70 -18.13
CA TYR A 35 -0.05 -5.10 -18.30
C TYR A 35 0.57 -4.68 -16.97
N LEU A 36 -0.22 -4.10 -16.06
CA LEU A 36 0.23 -3.73 -14.72
C LEU A 36 0.70 -4.97 -13.93
N PHE A 37 -0.07 -6.07 -13.95
CA PHE A 37 0.32 -7.32 -13.29
C PHE A 37 1.59 -7.91 -13.91
N ASN A 38 1.72 -7.92 -15.24
CA ASN A 38 2.92 -8.40 -15.92
C ASN A 38 4.15 -7.53 -15.60
N PHE A 39 3.97 -6.21 -15.55
CA PHE A 39 5.00 -5.25 -15.16
C PHE A 39 5.45 -5.46 -13.71
N LEU A 40 4.51 -5.59 -12.77
CA LEU A 40 4.81 -5.90 -11.37
C LEU A 40 5.52 -7.26 -11.22
N TYR A 41 5.13 -8.26 -12.01
CA TYR A 41 5.79 -9.56 -12.04
C TYR A 41 7.24 -9.46 -12.56
N LEU A 42 7.46 -8.69 -13.64
CA LEU A 42 8.80 -8.41 -14.17
C LEU A 42 9.68 -7.68 -13.15
N ILE A 43 9.12 -6.67 -12.45
CA ILE A 43 9.79 -5.97 -11.36
C ILE A 43 10.22 -6.96 -10.26
N LYS A 44 9.35 -7.89 -9.87
CA LYS A 44 9.68 -8.92 -8.87
C LYS A 44 10.81 -9.84 -9.33
N ILE A 45 10.81 -10.28 -10.60
CA ILE A 45 11.90 -11.08 -11.17
C ILE A 45 13.20 -10.29 -11.14
N PHE A 46 13.17 -9.03 -11.56
CA PHE A 46 14.32 -8.15 -11.57
C PHE A 46 14.90 -7.95 -10.16
N PHE A 47 14.07 -7.69 -9.16
CA PHE A 47 14.51 -7.60 -7.76
C PHE A 47 15.16 -8.90 -7.26
N LYS A 48 14.58 -10.07 -7.59
CA LYS A 48 15.18 -11.37 -7.24
C LYS A 48 16.53 -11.60 -7.92
N PHE A 49 16.72 -11.07 -9.12
CA PHE A 49 18.01 -11.09 -9.79
C PHE A 49 19.01 -10.14 -9.11
N LEU A 50 18.56 -8.92 -8.79
CA LEU A 50 19.39 -7.90 -8.15
C LEU A 50 19.98 -8.37 -6.82
N THR A 51 19.18 -9.06 -5.99
CA THR A 51 19.66 -9.60 -4.71
C THR A 51 20.71 -10.70 -4.84
N LYS A 52 20.86 -11.32 -6.02
CA LYS A 52 21.91 -12.31 -6.28
C LYS A 52 23.24 -11.69 -6.70
N LEU A 53 23.26 -10.40 -7.03
CA LEU A 53 24.48 -9.72 -7.44
C LEU A 53 25.53 -9.80 -6.32
N LEU A 54 26.79 -9.93 -6.74
CA LEU A 54 27.94 -10.06 -5.86
C LEU A 54 27.99 -9.04 -4.70
N PRO A 55 27.77 -7.72 -4.91
CA PRO A 55 27.81 -6.75 -3.81
C PRO A 55 26.78 -7.04 -2.71
N PHE A 56 25.57 -7.47 -3.07
CA PHE A 56 24.53 -7.80 -2.07
C PHE A 56 24.90 -9.03 -1.25
N LYS A 57 25.46 -10.07 -1.89
CA LYS A 57 25.93 -11.26 -1.18
C LYS A 57 27.08 -10.94 -0.21
N ILE A 58 28.03 -10.12 -0.62
CA ILE A 58 29.13 -9.68 0.23
C ILE A 58 28.58 -8.92 1.44
N LEU A 59 27.64 -7.98 1.22
CA LEU A 59 27.04 -7.21 2.30
C LEU A 59 26.23 -8.10 3.25
N GLN A 60 25.47 -9.07 2.72
CA GLN A 60 24.74 -10.04 3.54
C GLN A 60 25.67 -10.88 4.41
N ASN A 61 26.78 -11.37 3.83
CA ASN A 61 27.79 -12.11 4.58
C ASN A 61 28.43 -11.23 5.66
N PHE A 62 28.75 -9.97 5.34
CA PHE A 62 29.33 -9.03 6.29
C PHE A 62 28.38 -8.74 7.46
N TYR A 63 27.10 -8.51 7.17
CA TYR A 63 26.07 -8.32 8.18
C TYR A 63 25.91 -9.54 9.09
N SER A 64 25.93 -10.76 8.52
CA SER A 64 25.83 -12.00 9.29
C SER A 64 27.03 -12.23 10.21
N ASN A 65 28.24 -11.90 9.75
CA ASN A 65 29.47 -12.14 10.51
C ASN A 65 29.71 -11.09 11.60
N SER A 66 29.36 -9.83 11.34
CA SER A 66 29.66 -8.74 12.27
C SER A 66 28.63 -7.61 12.13
N PRO A 67 27.42 -7.76 12.71
CA PRO A 67 26.31 -6.84 12.47
C PRO A 67 26.62 -5.41 12.92
N LYS A 68 27.30 -5.22 14.05
CA LYS A 68 27.68 -3.90 14.55
C LYS A 68 28.63 -3.17 13.59
N ASN A 69 29.69 -3.84 13.15
CA ASN A 69 30.66 -3.28 12.20
C ASN A 69 30.00 -3.01 10.85
N CYS A 70 29.08 -3.88 10.43
CA CYS A 70 28.29 -3.67 9.22
C CYS A 70 27.41 -2.42 9.31
N LEU A 71 26.75 -2.18 10.44
CA LEU A 71 25.96 -0.97 10.64
C LEU A 71 26.82 0.29 10.64
N ILE A 72 27.97 0.28 11.32
CA ILE A 72 28.92 1.40 11.30
C ILE A 72 29.40 1.68 9.88
N PHE A 73 29.77 0.63 9.14
CA PHE A 73 30.19 0.75 7.74
C PHE A 73 29.10 1.34 6.84
N LEU A 74 27.85 0.86 6.98
CA LEU A 74 26.70 1.39 6.23
C LEU A 74 26.41 2.85 6.60
N PHE A 75 26.55 3.21 7.86
CA PHE A 75 26.39 4.60 8.32
C PHE A 75 27.46 5.51 7.72
N VAL A 76 28.73 5.09 7.71
CA VAL A 76 29.81 5.84 7.05
C VAL A 76 29.54 5.99 5.55
N LEU A 77 29.13 4.92 4.87
CA LEU A 77 28.77 4.97 3.45
C LEU A 77 27.61 5.94 3.18
N TRP A 78 26.62 5.96 4.07
CA TRP A 78 25.50 6.90 3.99
C TRP A 78 25.94 8.36 4.19
N VAL A 79 26.84 8.63 5.14
CA VAL A 79 27.42 9.98 5.34
C VAL A 79 28.24 10.42 4.13
N ILE A 80 29.05 9.53 3.53
CA ILE A 80 29.78 9.82 2.30
C ILE A 80 28.80 10.15 1.16
N GLY A 81 27.73 9.35 1.02
CA GLY A 81 26.66 9.61 0.06
C GLY A 81 25.99 10.97 0.27
N LEU A 82 25.68 11.32 1.53
CA LEU A 82 25.15 12.64 1.88
C LEU A 82 26.07 13.77 1.42
N ILE A 83 27.36 13.70 1.76
CA ILE A 83 28.35 14.72 1.38
C ILE A 83 28.42 14.84 -0.15
N PHE A 84 28.44 13.71 -0.86
CA PHE A 84 28.43 13.67 -2.32
C PHE A 84 27.19 14.36 -2.89
N PHE A 85 25.99 14.06 -2.40
CA PHE A 85 24.77 14.70 -2.91
C PHE A 85 24.62 16.16 -2.50
N ILE A 86 25.15 16.56 -1.33
CA ILE A 86 25.23 17.97 -0.92
C ILE A 86 26.10 18.75 -1.92
N TYR A 87 27.25 18.20 -2.34
CA TYR A 87 28.10 18.82 -3.35
C TYR A 87 27.37 19.02 -4.69
N HIS A 88 26.42 18.16 -5.02
CA HIS A 88 25.61 18.26 -6.24
C HIS A 88 24.32 19.08 -6.04
N GLU A 89 24.16 19.83 -4.94
CA GLU A 89 22.96 20.60 -4.59
C GLU A 89 21.67 19.76 -4.42
N PHE A 90 21.80 18.43 -4.40
CA PHE A 90 20.71 17.46 -4.22
C PHE A 90 20.70 16.85 -2.81
N GLY A 91 21.48 17.40 -1.87
CA GLY A 91 21.65 16.87 -0.53
C GLY A 91 20.33 16.71 0.24
N PHE A 92 19.44 17.69 0.18
CA PHE A 92 18.14 17.62 0.86
C PHE A 92 17.24 16.54 0.27
N VAL A 93 17.23 16.39 -1.06
CA VAL A 93 16.45 15.36 -1.75
C VAL A 93 16.95 13.98 -1.33
N PHE A 94 18.26 13.76 -1.34
CA PHE A 94 18.85 12.51 -0.87
C PHE A 94 18.52 12.23 0.59
N LEU A 95 18.65 13.22 1.48
CA LEU A 95 18.31 13.10 2.90
C LEU A 95 16.85 12.66 3.07
N LEU A 96 15.92 13.32 2.37
CA LEU A 96 14.49 13.04 2.44
C LEU A 96 14.17 11.60 2.01
N PHE A 97 14.67 11.16 0.84
CA PHE A 97 14.48 9.79 0.39
C PHE A 97 15.11 8.77 1.33
N SER A 98 16.31 9.06 1.86
CA SER A 98 16.97 8.16 2.80
C SER A 98 16.20 8.02 4.11
N LEU A 99 15.56 9.09 4.60
CA LEU A 99 14.71 9.05 5.79
C LEU A 99 13.44 8.22 5.54
N PHE A 100 12.80 8.37 4.38
CA PHE A 100 11.68 7.51 4.02
C PHE A 100 12.09 6.04 3.95
N ILE A 101 13.22 5.72 3.31
CA ILE A 101 13.76 4.35 3.28
C ILE A 101 14.02 3.84 4.69
N LEU A 102 14.61 4.65 5.58
CA LEU A 102 14.82 4.28 6.99
C LEU A 102 13.51 3.96 7.69
N ILE A 103 12.47 4.77 7.51
CA ILE A 103 11.13 4.53 8.08
C ILE A 103 10.57 3.20 7.55
N PHE A 104 10.62 2.95 6.24
CA PHE A 104 10.09 1.74 5.64
C PHE A 104 10.84 0.47 6.07
N VAL A 105 12.17 0.53 6.18
CA VAL A 105 12.99 -0.60 6.62
C VAL A 105 12.78 -0.89 8.11
N ASN A 106 12.49 0.15 8.92
CA ASN A 106 12.16 -0.01 10.34
C ASN A 106 10.67 -0.21 10.61
N LEU A 107 9.84 -0.30 9.57
CA LEU A 107 8.42 -0.59 9.72
C LEU A 107 8.27 -2.07 10.10
N GLY A 108 8.36 -2.34 11.40
CA GLY A 108 8.20 -3.67 11.96
C GLY A 108 6.74 -4.14 11.89
N GLN A 109 6.54 -5.45 12.02
CA GLN A 109 5.22 -5.99 12.30
C GLN A 109 4.94 -5.87 13.79
N ARG A 110 3.82 -5.24 14.11
CA ARG A 110 3.30 -5.15 15.47
C ARG A 110 3.05 -6.55 16.02
N LYS A 111 3.64 -6.89 17.17
CA LYS A 111 3.29 -8.13 17.89
C LYS A 111 1.90 -8.01 18.48
N GLU A 112 1.16 -9.12 18.51
CA GLU A 112 -0.10 -9.16 19.24
C GLU A 112 0.15 -8.73 20.70
N ASN A 113 -0.69 -7.84 21.21
CA ASN A 113 -0.61 -7.24 22.55
C ASN A 113 0.52 -6.23 22.81
N GLU A 114 1.30 -5.79 21.82
CA GLU A 114 2.18 -4.64 22.06
C GLU A 114 1.36 -3.34 22.18
N PRO A 115 1.72 -2.43 23.11
CA PRO A 115 1.05 -1.15 23.25
C PRO A 115 1.17 -0.36 21.94
N SER A 116 0.04 0.11 21.39
CA SER A 116 0.07 1.07 20.28
C SER A 116 0.40 2.46 20.83
N ALA A 117 0.82 3.39 19.98
CA ALA A 117 0.97 4.79 20.41
C ALA A 117 -0.32 5.36 21.04
N TYR A 118 -1.48 4.85 20.65
CA TYR A 118 -2.78 5.23 21.21
C TYR A 118 -3.05 4.66 22.60
N SER A 119 -2.34 3.61 23.04
CA SER A 119 -2.49 3.09 24.41
C SER A 119 -1.99 4.08 25.46
N VAL A 120 -1.18 5.07 25.08
CA VAL A 120 -0.79 6.19 25.96
C VAL A 120 -2.01 6.95 26.48
N PHE A 121 -3.06 7.07 25.66
CA PHE A 121 -4.29 7.77 26.02
C PHE A 121 -5.40 6.84 26.49
N ASN A 122 -5.21 5.52 26.34
CA ASN A 122 -6.21 4.52 26.65
C ASN A 122 -5.54 3.19 27.05
N PRO A 123 -4.99 3.11 28.27
CA PRO A 123 -4.22 1.95 28.71
C PRO A 123 -5.06 0.66 28.76
N ASN A 124 -6.37 0.77 28.97
CA ASN A 124 -7.29 -0.36 29.03
C ASN A 124 -7.94 -0.69 27.67
N CYS A 125 -7.64 0.06 26.60
CA CYS A 125 -8.38 -0.01 25.33
C CYS A 125 -9.91 0.09 25.52
N GLU A 126 -10.36 0.85 26.53
CA GLU A 126 -11.77 1.03 26.83
C GLU A 126 -12.44 1.98 25.83
N ARG A 127 -13.69 1.71 25.47
CA ARG A 127 -14.39 2.54 24.48
C ARG A 127 -14.51 3.99 24.97
N ILE A 128 -14.25 4.96 24.08
CA ILE A 128 -14.43 6.38 24.41
C ILE A 128 -15.93 6.67 24.51
N LEU A 129 -16.34 7.24 25.65
CA LEU A 129 -17.72 7.65 25.91
C LEU A 129 -18.20 8.62 24.81
N GLY A 130 -19.36 8.33 24.20
CA GLY A 130 -19.96 9.14 23.14
C GLY A 130 -19.59 8.75 21.70
N THR A 131 -18.73 7.74 21.50
CA THR A 131 -18.52 7.18 20.15
C THR A 131 -19.69 6.26 19.77
N LEU A 132 -20.17 6.38 18.52
CA LEU A 132 -21.29 5.59 18.01
C LEU A 132 -20.84 4.14 17.86
N THR A 133 -21.37 3.24 18.69
CA THR A 133 -21.01 1.82 18.64
C THR A 133 -21.71 1.11 17.49
N ALA A 134 -21.09 0.05 16.95
CA ALA A 134 -21.72 -0.77 15.92
C ALA A 134 -23.06 -1.36 16.39
N GLU A 135 -23.16 -1.73 17.67
CA GLU A 135 -24.39 -2.21 18.31
C GLU A 135 -25.48 -1.12 18.35
N GLN A 136 -25.14 0.12 18.75
CA GLN A 136 -26.09 1.25 18.70
C GLN A 136 -26.53 1.54 17.26
N PHE A 137 -25.60 1.52 16.30
CA PHE A 137 -25.92 1.72 14.89
C PHE A 137 -26.87 0.64 14.36
N GLU A 138 -26.59 -0.63 14.64
CA GLU A 138 -27.42 -1.76 14.24
C GLU A 138 -28.83 -1.64 14.85
N ASN A 139 -28.91 -1.29 16.14
CA ASN A 139 -30.19 -1.07 16.81
C ASN A 139 -30.99 0.09 16.18
N GLU A 140 -30.35 1.18 15.79
CA GLU A 140 -31.02 2.29 15.09
C GLU A 140 -31.50 1.90 13.69
N LEU A 141 -30.71 1.13 12.93
CA LEU A 141 -31.11 0.59 11.64
C LEU A 141 -32.32 -0.35 11.79
N LEU A 142 -32.26 -1.28 12.74
CA LEU A 142 -33.35 -2.21 13.04
C LEU A 142 -34.62 -1.46 13.50
N ARG A 143 -34.47 -0.39 14.28
CA ARG A 143 -35.61 0.45 14.70
C ARG A 143 -36.23 1.22 13.53
N ARG A 144 -35.46 1.61 12.51
CA ARG A 144 -36.00 2.26 11.29
C ARG A 144 -36.65 1.29 10.31
N MET A 145 -36.26 0.02 10.32
CA MET A 145 -36.83 -1.02 9.45
C MET A 145 -38.13 -1.63 10.00
N ARG A 146 -38.44 -1.39 11.28
CA ARG A 146 -39.70 -1.76 11.91
C ARG A 146 -40.73 -0.65 11.76
#